data_AF-R7YQ88-F1
#
_entry.id   AF-R7YQ88-F1
#
_cell.length_a   1.000
_cell.length_b   1.000
_cell.length_c   1.000
_cell.angle_alpha   90.00
_cell.angle_beta   90.00
_cell.angle_gamma   90.00
#
_symmetry.space_group_name_H-M   'P 1'
#
loop_
_entity.id
_entity.type
_entity.pdbx_description
1 polymer ?
#
loop_
_entity_poly.entity_id
_entity_poly.type
_entity_poly.pdbx_seq_one_letter_code
_entity_poly.pdbx_strand_id
1 'polypeptide(L)'
;MDVTATLPPELVAVLSDHKPTLGETTKLFEGARRADRARAAGVSPFEAVFQDSLKLKNKLDELERYDPKTPDLALQSLLAAVLNCEYQLYVLNAATPLRHNPFLSHWVEVVTGWKEPAQPAVPPGGDWKDYSIRFSRWIQVFKTRVELVKAILKQDDVERLRQHTPASLLVHFRSSPVRDFCIEPYIHVLEEEGIYEKAPLPQSSNSAALPAAKEPAPASESGPDAPCSPSTSASPYDSLLQRLHTSPADALHTLTRLPITLESLELLNTVLTSEDTCRELGTEPANLVREYLQRSLRRVERADNARQQPLTVPGYPSLPSGSTSAADDEENGLDELLDREAQIRAMKLLVLFIRNLIRKGVVGPAEIFFEIREICVRYIWIREVREFRAWVEEGRDAGSEK
;
A
#
# COMPACT_ATOMS: atom_id res chain seq x y z
N MET A 1 16.73 -3.57 -8.89
CA MET A 1 15.67 -2.79 -9.58
C MET A 1 15.53 -1.43 -8.91
N ASP A 2 15.69 -0.36 -9.66
CA ASP A 2 15.60 1.01 -9.16
C ASP A 2 14.15 1.50 -9.20
N VAL A 3 13.54 1.70 -8.04
CA VAL A 3 12.15 2.16 -7.91
C VAL A 3 12.05 3.67 -8.21
N THR A 4 13.16 4.39 -8.18
CA THR A 4 13.25 5.82 -8.49
C THR A 4 13.51 6.10 -9.97
N ALA A 5 13.54 5.06 -10.80
CA ALA A 5 13.80 5.20 -12.22
C ALA A 5 12.75 6.09 -12.88
N THR A 6 13.24 7.11 -13.60
CA THR A 6 12.44 8.04 -14.38
C THR A 6 12.57 7.72 -15.88
N LEU A 7 11.60 8.20 -16.67
CA LEU A 7 11.69 8.09 -18.13
C LEU A 7 12.76 9.06 -18.66
N PRO A 8 13.64 8.61 -19.57
CA PRO A 8 14.51 9.50 -20.32
C PRO A 8 13.72 10.63 -21.01
N PRO A 9 14.28 11.86 -21.13
CA PRO A 9 13.60 13.00 -21.75
C PRO A 9 13.08 12.72 -23.16
N GLU A 10 13.80 11.91 -23.92
CA GLU A 10 13.42 11.48 -25.27
C GLU A 10 12.09 10.71 -25.27
N LEU A 11 11.90 9.79 -24.31
CA LEU A 11 10.65 9.05 -24.14
C LEU A 11 9.52 9.96 -23.66
N VAL A 12 9.82 10.90 -22.75
CA VAL A 12 8.84 11.88 -22.28
C VAL A 12 8.35 12.77 -23.43
N ALA A 13 9.25 13.18 -24.33
CA ALA A 13 8.91 13.97 -25.51
C ALA A 13 7.97 13.21 -26.45
N VAL A 14 8.23 11.92 -26.70
CA VAL A 14 7.34 11.06 -27.51
C VAL A 14 5.95 10.94 -26.86
N LEU A 15 5.89 10.72 -25.55
CA LEU A 15 4.62 10.57 -24.83
C LEU A 15 3.82 11.88 -24.76
N SER A 16 4.51 13.02 -24.77
CA SER A 16 3.89 14.35 -24.68
C SER A 16 3.43 14.91 -26.03
N ASP A 17 3.76 14.26 -27.15
CA ASP A 17 3.26 14.65 -28.47
C ASP A 17 1.78 14.26 -28.62
N HIS A 18 0.94 15.27 -28.85
CA HIS A 18 -0.52 15.14 -28.96
C HIS A 18 -0.99 14.90 -30.40
N LYS A 19 -0.09 15.00 -31.39
CA LYS A 19 -0.41 14.83 -32.81
C LYS A 19 -0.58 13.36 -33.21
N PRO A 20 0.32 12.42 -32.84
CA PRO A 20 0.18 11.03 -33.25
C PRO A 20 -1.01 10.35 -32.57
N THR A 21 -1.52 9.31 -33.23
CA THR A 21 -2.45 8.36 -32.63
C THR A 21 -1.76 7.53 -31.54
N LEU A 22 -2.52 6.95 -30.61
CA LEU A 22 -1.94 6.08 -29.58
C LEU A 22 -1.10 4.93 -30.19
N GLY A 23 -1.54 4.36 -31.31
CA GLY A 23 -0.82 3.31 -32.03
C GLY A 23 0.48 3.79 -32.68
N GLU A 24 0.51 5.02 -33.21
CA GLU A 24 1.74 5.63 -33.74
C GLU A 24 2.72 5.97 -32.61
N THR A 25 2.22 6.55 -31.50
CA THR A 25 3.03 6.81 -30.30
C THR A 25 3.65 5.52 -29.79
N THR A 26 2.92 4.40 -29.80
CA THR A 26 3.46 3.09 -29.41
C THR A 26 4.66 2.69 -30.26
N LYS A 27 4.58 2.84 -31.58
CA LYS A 27 5.70 2.54 -32.49
C LYS A 27 6.91 3.43 -32.24
N LEU A 28 6.67 4.74 -32.06
CA LEU A 28 7.72 5.71 -31.75
C LEU A 28 8.39 5.43 -30.40
N PHE A 29 7.57 5.15 -29.38
CA PHE A 29 8.02 4.82 -28.04
C PHE A 29 8.85 3.54 -28.03
N GLU A 30 8.39 2.48 -28.73
CA GLU A 30 9.18 1.26 -28.89
C GLU A 30 10.51 1.50 -29.59
N GLY A 31 10.55 2.33 -30.63
CA GLY A 31 11.78 2.68 -31.34
C GLY A 31 12.79 3.37 -30.41
N ALA A 32 12.34 4.41 -29.71
CA ALA A 32 13.17 5.14 -28.75
C ALA A 32 13.63 4.26 -27.58
N ARG A 33 12.74 3.39 -27.08
CA ARG A 33 13.04 2.42 -26.02
C ARG A 33 14.08 1.38 -26.44
N ARG A 34 14.04 0.89 -27.69
CA ARG A 34 15.08 -0.01 -28.21
C ARG A 34 16.43 0.69 -28.28
N ALA A 35 16.45 1.96 -28.66
CA ALA A 35 17.68 2.76 -28.68
C ALA A 35 18.24 2.98 -27.26
N ASP A 36 17.39 3.22 -26.26
CA ASP A 36 17.79 3.33 -24.85
C ASP A 36 18.34 2.01 -24.30
N ARG A 37 17.64 0.89 -24.55
CA ARG A 37 18.06 -0.45 -24.11
C ARG A 37 19.37 -0.90 -24.75
N ALA A 38 19.65 -0.51 -25.99
CA ALA A 38 20.93 -0.81 -26.63
C ALA A 38 22.13 -0.21 -25.87
N ARG A 39 21.90 0.82 -25.04
CA ARG A 39 22.93 1.42 -24.15
C ARG A 39 23.06 0.66 -22.83
N ALA A 40 22.02 -0.04 -22.38
CA ALA A 40 21.98 -0.78 -21.12
C ALA A 40 22.20 -2.29 -21.35
N ALA A 41 23.46 -2.71 -21.46
CA ALA A 41 23.81 -4.12 -21.67
C ALA A 41 23.45 -4.98 -20.44
N GLY A 42 22.83 -6.15 -20.66
CA GLY A 42 22.71 -7.21 -19.65
C GLY A 42 21.36 -7.38 -18.94
N VAL A 43 20.34 -6.56 -19.24
CA VAL A 43 19.01 -6.70 -18.63
C VAL A 43 18.17 -7.71 -19.39
N SER A 44 17.51 -8.64 -18.68
CA SER A 44 16.61 -9.60 -19.33
C SER A 44 15.42 -8.88 -20.00
N PRO A 45 14.87 -9.40 -21.12
CA PRO A 45 13.74 -8.76 -21.79
C PRO A 45 12.53 -8.55 -20.89
N PHE A 46 12.26 -9.51 -19.99
CA PHE A 46 11.18 -9.44 -19.02
C PHE A 46 11.41 -8.33 -17.99
N GLU A 47 12.59 -8.30 -17.38
CA GLU A 47 12.94 -7.25 -16.42
C GLU A 47 12.89 -5.86 -17.06
N ALA A 48 13.31 -5.74 -18.33
CA ALA A 48 13.24 -4.48 -19.05
C ALA A 48 11.78 -4.01 -19.27
N VAL A 49 10.85 -4.92 -19.60
CA VAL A 49 9.41 -4.57 -19.72
C VAL A 49 8.84 -4.13 -18.38
N PHE A 50 9.20 -4.82 -17.30
CA PHE A 50 8.75 -4.45 -15.96
C PHE A 50 9.31 -3.08 -15.53
N GLN A 51 10.61 -2.85 -15.73
CA GLN A 51 11.25 -1.55 -15.44
C GLN A 51 10.64 -0.40 -16.26
N ASP A 52 10.35 -0.61 -17.54
CA ASP A 52 9.69 0.42 -18.36
C ASP A 52 8.27 0.70 -17.86
N SER A 53 7.55 -0.33 -17.42
CA SER A 53 6.21 -0.18 -16.85
C SER A 53 6.25 0.62 -15.53
N LEU A 54 7.26 0.38 -14.68
CA LEU A 54 7.48 1.18 -13.47
C LEU A 54 7.82 2.64 -13.79
N LYS A 55 8.69 2.90 -14.78
CA LYS A 55 9.02 4.26 -15.22
C LYS A 55 7.78 5.01 -15.74
N LEU A 56 6.92 4.33 -16.51
CA LEU A 56 5.64 4.89 -16.98
C LEU A 56 4.70 5.20 -15.81
N LYS A 57 4.58 4.30 -14.83
CA LYS A 57 3.78 4.52 -13.62
C LYS A 57 4.31 5.70 -12.81
N ASN A 58 5.61 5.75 -12.56
CA ASN A 58 6.24 6.88 -11.87
C ASN A 58 5.96 8.21 -12.60
N LYS A 59 5.98 8.19 -13.95
CA LYS A 59 5.63 9.37 -14.73
C LYS A 59 4.16 9.77 -14.58
N LEU A 60 3.24 8.81 -14.53
CA LEU A 60 1.82 9.08 -14.24
C LEU A 60 1.66 9.73 -12.86
N ASP A 61 2.31 9.20 -11.82
CA ASP A 61 2.28 9.79 -10.48
C ASP A 61 2.80 11.23 -10.46
N GLU A 62 3.85 11.55 -11.22
CA GLU A 62 4.36 12.92 -11.37
C GLU A 62 3.33 13.84 -12.04
N LEU A 63 2.69 13.37 -13.12
CA LEU A 63 1.69 14.13 -13.88
C LEU A 63 0.41 14.36 -13.08
N GLU A 64 0.04 13.44 -12.17
CA GLU A 64 -1.08 13.59 -11.25
C GLU A 64 -0.86 14.69 -10.22
N ARG A 65 0.38 14.87 -9.76
CA ARG A 65 0.76 15.95 -8.83
C ARG A 65 0.83 17.32 -9.52
N TYR A 66 0.56 17.41 -10.81
CA TYR A 66 0.62 18.66 -11.55
C TYR A 66 -0.42 19.65 -11.04
N ASP A 67 0.05 20.77 -10.48
CA ASP A 67 -0.80 21.87 -10.06
C ASP A 67 -1.25 22.68 -11.30
N PRO A 68 -2.55 22.82 -11.57
CA PRO A 68 -3.07 23.65 -12.67
C PRO A 68 -2.65 25.13 -12.59
N LYS A 69 -2.14 25.61 -11.45
CA LYS A 69 -1.57 26.95 -11.31
C LYS A 69 -0.27 27.11 -12.08
N THR A 70 0.49 26.04 -12.27
CA THR A 70 1.76 26.06 -12.99
C THR A 70 1.50 26.26 -14.48
N PRO A 71 2.08 27.29 -15.13
CA PRO A 71 1.87 27.55 -16.55
C PRO A 71 2.78 26.73 -17.49
N ASP A 72 3.75 25.99 -16.94
CA ASP A 72 4.87 25.42 -17.71
C ASP A 72 4.46 24.31 -18.69
N LEU A 73 3.40 23.56 -18.40
CA LEU A 73 2.97 22.46 -19.26
C LEU A 73 1.72 22.85 -20.05
N ALA A 74 1.87 22.88 -21.38
CA ALA A 74 0.71 22.99 -22.26
C ALA A 74 -0.26 21.83 -21.97
N LEU A 75 -1.52 22.15 -21.71
CA LEU A 75 -2.51 21.15 -21.31
C LEU A 75 -2.70 20.02 -22.34
N GLN A 76 -2.50 20.30 -23.62
CA GLN A 76 -2.52 19.28 -24.68
C GLN A 76 -1.40 18.25 -24.50
N SER A 77 -0.22 18.71 -24.06
CA SER A 77 0.91 17.84 -23.72
C SER A 77 0.64 17.04 -22.46
N LEU A 78 -0.03 17.62 -21.45
CA LEU A 78 -0.49 16.89 -20.26
C LEU A 78 -1.45 15.76 -20.64
N LEU A 79 -2.47 16.08 -21.44
CA LEU A 79 -3.45 15.12 -21.95
C LEU A 79 -2.76 13.99 -22.70
N ALA A 80 -1.86 14.34 -23.64
CA ALA A 80 -1.12 13.35 -24.40
C ALA A 80 -0.27 12.47 -23.49
N ALA A 81 0.52 13.06 -22.59
CA ALA A 81 1.39 12.32 -21.69
C ALA A 81 0.61 11.34 -20.82
N VAL A 82 -0.49 11.77 -20.20
CA VAL A 82 -1.34 10.92 -19.36
C VAL A 82 -1.94 9.76 -20.16
N LEU A 83 -2.61 10.05 -21.29
CA LEU A 83 -3.28 9.01 -22.07
C LEU A 83 -2.29 8.04 -22.74
N ASN A 84 -1.18 8.56 -23.27
CA ASN A 84 -0.14 7.72 -23.85
C ASN A 84 0.53 6.83 -22.80
N CYS A 85 0.78 7.34 -21.57
CA CYS A 85 1.34 6.52 -20.51
C CYS A 85 0.41 5.36 -20.13
N GLU A 86 -0.88 5.61 -19.91
CA GLU A 86 -1.86 4.55 -19.59
C GLU A 86 -1.94 3.51 -20.72
N TYR A 87 -1.98 3.96 -21.98
CA TYR A 87 -2.02 3.05 -23.12
C TYR A 87 -0.72 2.24 -23.28
N GLN A 88 0.46 2.85 -23.08
CA GLN A 88 1.72 2.10 -23.08
C GLN A 88 1.77 1.08 -21.95
N LEU A 89 1.30 1.45 -20.76
CA LEU A 89 1.25 0.55 -19.60
C LEU A 89 0.40 -0.69 -19.91
N TYR A 90 -0.74 -0.48 -20.58
CA TYR A 90 -1.57 -1.56 -21.11
C TYR A 90 -0.81 -2.40 -22.15
N VAL A 91 -0.26 -1.79 -23.21
CA VAL A 91 0.40 -2.51 -24.32
C VAL A 91 1.54 -3.39 -23.81
N LEU A 92 2.36 -2.89 -22.89
CA LEU A 92 3.47 -3.63 -22.30
C LEU A 92 3.04 -4.88 -21.53
N ASN A 93 1.81 -4.87 -21.00
CA ASN A 93 1.26 -5.92 -20.16
C ASN A 93 0.05 -6.64 -20.80
N ALA A 94 -0.23 -6.40 -22.10
CA ALA A 94 -1.41 -6.92 -22.78
C ALA A 94 -1.41 -8.45 -22.93
N ALA A 95 -0.22 -9.07 -22.94
CA ALA A 95 -0.08 -10.53 -22.95
C ALA A 95 -0.33 -11.17 -21.57
N THR A 96 -0.34 -10.38 -20.50
CA THR A 96 -0.58 -10.86 -19.14
C THR A 96 -2.08 -10.91 -18.89
N PRO A 97 -2.64 -12.07 -18.49
CA PRO A 97 -4.05 -12.15 -18.09
C PRO A 97 -4.36 -11.09 -17.05
N LEU A 98 -5.52 -10.45 -17.14
CA LEU A 98 -5.86 -9.30 -16.30
C LEU A 98 -5.71 -9.59 -14.80
N ARG A 99 -6.06 -10.81 -14.37
CA ARG A 99 -5.88 -11.32 -13.00
C ARG A 99 -4.44 -11.19 -12.47
N HIS A 100 -3.45 -11.34 -13.34
CA HIS A 100 -2.04 -11.31 -13.00
C HIS A 100 -1.36 -10.01 -13.47
N ASN A 101 -2.14 -9.03 -13.94
CA ASN A 101 -1.57 -7.78 -14.42
C ASN A 101 -1.10 -6.95 -13.22
N PRO A 102 0.20 -6.59 -13.14
CA PRO A 102 0.75 -5.88 -11.99
C PRO A 102 0.21 -4.45 -11.81
N PHE A 103 -0.51 -3.91 -12.81
CA PHE A 103 -1.10 -2.57 -12.77
C PHE A 103 -2.63 -2.58 -12.62
N LEU A 104 -3.23 -3.74 -12.33
CA LEU A 104 -4.67 -3.80 -12.07
C LEU A 104 -5.07 -2.93 -10.88
N SER A 105 -4.30 -2.94 -9.78
CA SER A 105 -4.58 -2.10 -8.60
C SER A 105 -4.56 -0.61 -8.95
N HIS A 106 -3.57 -0.18 -9.72
CA HIS A 106 -3.47 1.20 -10.24
C HIS A 106 -4.72 1.59 -11.05
N TRP A 107 -5.15 0.75 -12.00
CA TRP A 107 -6.34 1.07 -12.80
C TRP A 107 -7.62 1.09 -11.98
N VAL A 108 -7.75 0.21 -10.99
CA VAL A 108 -8.87 0.24 -10.04
C VAL A 108 -8.86 1.54 -9.23
N GLU A 109 -7.70 1.96 -8.72
CA GLU A 109 -7.52 3.22 -8.00
C GLU A 109 -7.86 4.45 -8.85
N VAL A 110 -7.44 4.48 -10.12
CA VAL A 110 -7.78 5.58 -11.04
C VAL A 110 -9.29 5.72 -11.19
N VAL A 111 -10.03 4.61 -11.28
CA VAL A 111 -11.49 4.64 -11.46
C VAL A 111 -12.23 4.93 -10.16
N THR A 112 -11.84 4.32 -9.04
CA THR A 112 -12.51 4.49 -7.73
C THR A 112 -12.15 5.81 -7.05
N GLY A 113 -10.92 6.28 -7.23
CA GLY A 113 -10.41 7.53 -6.67
C GLY A 113 -10.94 8.78 -7.38
N TRP A 114 -11.51 8.62 -8.58
CA TRP A 114 -12.09 9.75 -9.31
C TRP A 114 -13.38 10.24 -8.67
N LYS A 115 -13.25 11.28 -7.84
CA LYS A 115 -14.35 12.15 -7.43
C LYS A 115 -14.19 13.46 -8.18
N GLU A 116 -15.23 13.88 -8.91
CA GLU A 116 -15.18 15.16 -9.61
C GLU A 116 -14.89 16.25 -8.58
N PRO A 117 -13.72 16.93 -8.68
CA PRO A 117 -13.31 17.84 -7.62
C PRO A 117 -14.29 19.01 -7.57
N ALA A 118 -14.66 19.39 -6.35
CA ALA A 118 -15.50 20.55 -6.14
C ALA A 118 -14.86 21.79 -6.78
N GLN A 119 -15.69 22.74 -7.21
CA GLN A 119 -15.16 24.00 -7.73
C GLN A 119 -14.25 24.64 -6.67
N PRO A 120 -13.00 24.98 -7.02
CA PRO A 120 -12.04 25.53 -6.07
C PRO A 120 -12.56 26.84 -5.51
N ALA A 121 -12.26 27.12 -4.24
CA ALA A 121 -12.54 28.43 -3.67
C ALA A 121 -11.79 29.51 -4.47
N VAL A 122 -12.45 30.65 -4.69
CA VAL A 122 -11.87 31.77 -5.44
C VAL A 122 -10.62 32.27 -4.69
N PRO A 123 -9.41 32.19 -5.28
CA PRO A 123 -8.21 32.71 -4.64
C PRO A 123 -8.29 34.24 -4.58
N PRO A 124 -7.96 34.86 -3.43
CA PRO A 124 -7.96 36.31 -3.30
C PRO A 124 -6.88 36.92 -4.21
N GLY A 125 -7.29 37.75 -5.17
CA GLY A 125 -6.39 38.60 -5.96
C GLY A 125 -5.81 38.00 -7.25
N GLY A 126 -6.22 36.79 -7.67
CA GLY A 126 -5.80 36.19 -8.95
C GLY A 126 -6.79 36.41 -10.11
N ASP A 127 -6.32 36.29 -11.35
CA ASP A 127 -7.20 36.23 -12.53
C ASP A 127 -8.01 34.93 -12.54
N TRP A 128 -9.15 34.98 -11.86
CA TRP A 128 -10.06 33.85 -11.68
C TRP A 128 -10.52 33.23 -13.01
N LYS A 129 -10.64 34.04 -14.07
CA LYS A 129 -11.15 33.55 -15.36
C LYS A 129 -10.17 32.56 -15.99
N ASP A 130 -8.88 32.91 -16.04
CA ASP A 130 -7.87 32.05 -16.62
C ASP A 130 -7.67 30.77 -15.77
N TYR A 131 -7.61 30.91 -14.45
CA TYR A 131 -7.52 29.75 -13.56
C TYR A 131 -8.72 28.81 -13.69
N SER A 132 -9.95 29.34 -13.71
CA SER A 132 -11.16 28.53 -13.86
C SER A 132 -11.19 27.77 -15.19
N ILE A 133 -10.76 28.40 -16.29
CA ILE A 133 -10.64 27.73 -17.60
C ILE A 133 -9.60 26.62 -17.53
N ARG A 134 -8.41 26.88 -16.98
CA ARG A 134 -7.35 25.87 -16.86
C ARG A 134 -7.78 24.70 -15.98
N PHE A 135 -8.37 24.99 -14.82
CA PHE A 135 -8.89 23.99 -13.89
C PHE A 135 -9.98 23.12 -14.52
N SER A 136 -10.95 23.75 -15.21
CA SER A 136 -12.00 23.03 -15.93
C SER A 136 -11.41 22.08 -16.99
N ARG A 137 -10.42 22.54 -17.75
CA ARG A 137 -9.77 21.68 -18.75
C ARG A 137 -8.88 20.60 -18.11
N TRP A 138 -8.25 20.87 -16.98
CA TRP A 138 -7.51 19.88 -16.18
C TRP A 138 -8.45 18.77 -15.71
N ILE A 139 -9.65 19.10 -15.21
CA ILE A 139 -10.69 18.11 -14.89
C ILE A 139 -11.01 17.25 -16.11
N GLN A 140 -11.14 17.85 -17.30
CA GLN A 140 -11.41 17.09 -18.52
C GLN A 140 -10.29 16.11 -18.87
N VAL A 141 -9.02 16.44 -18.60
CA VAL A 141 -7.89 15.52 -18.82
C VAL A 141 -8.06 14.26 -17.97
N PHE A 142 -8.25 14.41 -16.67
CA PHE A 142 -8.35 13.26 -15.77
C PHE A 142 -9.67 12.51 -15.91
N LYS A 143 -10.78 13.19 -16.24
CA LYS A 143 -12.02 12.52 -16.64
C LYS A 143 -11.80 11.66 -17.88
N THR A 144 -11.10 12.17 -18.90
CA THR A 144 -10.77 11.41 -20.12
C THR A 144 -9.87 10.21 -19.81
N ARG A 145 -8.92 10.36 -18.89
CA ARG A 145 -8.08 9.27 -18.40
C ARG A 145 -8.92 8.16 -17.76
N VAL A 146 -9.85 8.51 -16.88
CA VAL A 146 -10.75 7.54 -16.22
C VAL A 146 -11.55 6.76 -17.26
N GLU A 147 -12.10 7.44 -18.27
CA GLU A 147 -12.84 6.77 -19.35
C GLU A 147 -11.93 5.86 -20.21
N LEU A 148 -10.68 6.26 -20.47
CA LEU A 148 -9.69 5.40 -21.13
C LEU A 148 -9.41 4.14 -20.30
N VAL A 149 -9.19 4.28 -18.99
CA VAL A 149 -8.93 3.15 -18.09
C VAL A 149 -10.12 2.20 -18.01
N LYS A 150 -11.35 2.73 -17.97
CA LYS A 150 -12.57 1.90 -18.05
C LYS A 150 -12.61 1.08 -19.33
N ALA A 151 -12.27 1.67 -20.48
CA ALA A 151 -12.20 0.97 -21.76
C ALA A 151 -11.11 -0.12 -21.77
N ILE A 152 -9.94 0.17 -21.20
CA ILE A 152 -8.85 -0.82 -21.02
C ILE A 152 -9.32 -2.00 -20.15
N LEU A 153 -9.94 -1.73 -19.00
CA LEU A 153 -10.40 -2.76 -18.07
C LEU A 153 -11.47 -3.66 -18.68
N LYS A 154 -12.44 -3.08 -19.39
CA LYS A 154 -13.46 -3.86 -20.13
C LYS A 154 -12.88 -4.71 -21.26
N GLN A 155 -11.65 -4.42 -21.70
CA GLN A 155 -11.05 -4.96 -22.92
C GLN A 155 -11.91 -4.69 -24.16
N ASP A 156 -12.84 -3.75 -24.05
CA ASP A 156 -13.75 -3.38 -25.13
C ASP A 156 -13.02 -2.44 -26.07
N ASP A 157 -12.90 -2.85 -27.33
CA ASP A 157 -12.56 -1.97 -28.44
C ASP A 157 -11.19 -1.30 -28.34
N VAL A 158 -10.24 -1.93 -27.64
CA VAL A 158 -8.89 -1.39 -27.44
C VAL A 158 -8.16 -1.15 -28.77
N GLU A 159 -8.45 -1.97 -29.78
CA GLU A 159 -7.95 -1.78 -31.15
C GLU A 159 -8.49 -0.53 -31.85
N ARG A 160 -9.68 -0.02 -31.47
CA ARG A 160 -10.16 1.27 -31.96
C ARG A 160 -9.50 2.43 -31.21
N LEU A 161 -9.26 2.29 -29.90
CA LEU A 161 -8.52 3.30 -29.12
C LEU A 161 -7.17 3.65 -29.75
N ARG A 162 -6.49 2.65 -30.31
CA ARG A 162 -5.19 2.82 -30.97
C ARG A 162 -5.22 3.80 -32.15
N GLN A 163 -6.38 4.00 -32.78
CA GLN A 163 -6.57 4.82 -33.98
C GLN A 163 -6.86 6.29 -33.64
N HIS A 164 -7.07 6.59 -32.36
CA HIS A 164 -7.38 7.91 -31.88
C HIS A 164 -6.13 8.65 -31.43
N THR A 165 -6.08 9.95 -31.72
CA THR A 165 -5.16 10.89 -31.06
C THR A 165 -5.68 11.25 -29.67
N PRO A 166 -4.83 11.71 -28.73
CA PRO A 166 -5.27 12.17 -27.41
C PRO A 166 -6.40 13.21 -27.47
N ALA A 167 -6.30 14.17 -28.39
CA ALA A 167 -7.33 15.18 -28.59
C ALA A 167 -8.66 14.58 -29.09
N SER A 168 -8.60 13.58 -29.97
CA SER A 168 -9.80 12.90 -30.45
C SER A 168 -10.45 12.02 -29.37
N LEU A 169 -9.68 11.41 -28.48
CA LEU A 169 -10.19 10.65 -27.33
C LEU A 169 -10.94 11.56 -26.34
N LEU A 170 -10.41 12.75 -26.08
CA LEU A 170 -11.10 13.76 -25.26
C LEU A 170 -12.48 14.10 -25.84
N VAL A 171 -12.59 14.28 -27.16
CA VAL A 171 -13.88 14.53 -27.82
C VAL A 171 -14.77 13.29 -27.75
N HIS A 172 -14.21 12.12 -28.04
CA HIS A 172 -14.93 10.84 -28.05
C HIS A 172 -15.57 10.53 -26.69
N PHE A 173 -14.79 10.52 -25.61
CA PHE A 173 -15.29 10.20 -24.27
C PHE A 173 -16.20 11.27 -23.67
N ARG A 174 -16.08 12.52 -24.14
CA ARG A 174 -17.05 13.57 -23.80
C ARG A 174 -18.43 13.29 -24.39
N SER A 175 -18.48 12.78 -25.62
CA SER A 175 -19.73 12.48 -26.33
C SER A 175 -20.30 11.11 -25.98
N SER A 176 -19.44 10.13 -25.70
CA SER A 176 -19.80 8.75 -25.46
C SER A 176 -18.95 8.18 -24.32
N PRO A 177 -19.24 8.53 -23.05
CA PRO A 177 -18.57 7.92 -21.92
C PRO A 177 -18.84 6.41 -21.88
N VAL A 178 -17.93 5.65 -21.26
CA VAL A 178 -18.07 4.21 -21.07
C VAL A 178 -19.23 3.96 -20.12
N ARG A 179 -20.35 3.52 -20.69
CA ARG A 179 -21.57 3.19 -19.95
C ARG A 179 -21.44 1.84 -19.26
N ASP A 180 -22.22 1.65 -18.20
CA ASP A 180 -22.39 0.36 -17.52
C ASP A 180 -21.05 -0.27 -17.09
N PHE A 181 -20.13 0.55 -16.57
CA PHE A 181 -18.86 0.07 -16.03
C PHE A 181 -19.05 -0.36 -14.57
N CYS A 182 -18.80 -1.63 -14.29
CA CYS A 182 -18.87 -2.26 -12.98
C CYS A 182 -17.44 -2.52 -12.51
N ILE A 183 -17.00 -1.87 -11.43
CA ILE A 183 -15.63 -1.96 -10.92
C ILE A 183 -15.43 -3.17 -10.02
N GLU A 184 -16.53 -3.68 -9.46
CA GLU A 184 -16.62 -4.73 -8.46
C GLU A 184 -15.92 -6.04 -8.87
N PRO A 185 -16.01 -6.53 -10.13
CA PRO A 185 -15.29 -7.72 -10.56
C PRO A 185 -13.76 -7.55 -10.45
N TYR A 186 -13.25 -6.36 -10.71
CA TYR A 186 -11.81 -6.07 -10.66
C TYR A 186 -11.34 -5.93 -9.20
N ILE A 187 -12.16 -5.33 -8.33
CA ILE A 187 -11.92 -5.29 -6.88
C ILE A 187 -11.86 -6.71 -6.31
N HIS A 188 -12.81 -7.57 -6.67
CA HIS A 188 -12.83 -8.96 -6.21
C HIS A 188 -11.57 -9.73 -6.63
N VAL A 189 -11.05 -9.49 -7.84
CA VAL A 189 -9.77 -10.06 -8.28
C VAL A 189 -8.63 -9.60 -7.38
N LEU A 190 -8.57 -8.31 -7.02
CA LEU A 190 -7.54 -7.79 -6.12
C LEU A 190 -7.68 -8.33 -4.69
N GLU A 191 -8.90 -8.55 -4.21
CA GLU A 191 -9.17 -9.19 -2.92
C GLU A 191 -8.75 -10.67 -2.91
N GLU A 192 -8.98 -11.41 -4.00
CA GLU A 192 -8.55 -12.81 -4.14
C GLU A 192 -7.02 -12.94 -4.14
N GLU A 193 -6.31 -12.03 -4.80
CA GLU A 193 -4.84 -12.01 -4.84
C GLU A 193 -4.22 -11.46 -3.53
N GLY A 194 -5.06 -11.05 -2.56
CA GLY A 194 -4.61 -10.50 -1.28
C GLY A 194 -3.94 -9.13 -1.40
N ILE A 195 -4.24 -8.39 -2.47
CA ILE A 195 -3.79 -7.01 -2.69
C ILE A 195 -4.75 -6.06 -1.96
N TYR A 196 -6.06 -6.33 -2.01
CA TYR A 196 -7.07 -5.60 -1.26
C TYR A 196 -7.60 -6.43 -0.09
N GLU A 197 -8.01 -5.75 0.98
CA GLU A 197 -8.74 -6.40 2.07
C GLU A 197 -10.17 -6.69 1.63
N LYS A 198 -10.66 -7.89 1.93
CA LYS A 198 -12.06 -8.23 1.69
C LYS A 198 -12.94 -7.25 2.45
N ALA A 199 -13.77 -6.51 1.73
CA ALA A 199 -14.79 -5.68 2.36
C ALA A 199 -15.57 -6.55 3.37
N PRO A 200 -15.77 -6.09 4.62
CA PRO A 200 -16.52 -6.87 5.60
C PRO A 200 -17.88 -7.17 4.99
N LEU A 201 -18.13 -8.46 4.70
CA LEU A 201 -19.40 -8.90 4.15
C LEU A 201 -20.49 -8.29 5.03
N PRO A 202 -21.45 -7.53 4.47
CA PRO A 202 -22.52 -6.95 5.26
C PRO A 202 -23.12 -8.10 6.04
N GLN A 203 -22.89 -8.10 7.36
CA GLN A 203 -23.29 -9.19 8.23
C GLN A 203 -24.80 -9.29 8.05
N SER A 204 -25.22 -10.30 7.29
CA SER A 204 -26.62 -10.52 6.96
C SER A 204 -27.33 -10.69 8.28
N SER A 205 -28.02 -9.63 8.69
CA SER A 205 -28.72 -9.49 9.95
C SER A 205 -30.01 -10.31 9.95
N ASN A 206 -29.89 -11.58 9.56
CA ASN A 206 -30.87 -12.62 9.80
C ASN A 206 -30.60 -13.24 11.17
N SER A 207 -30.57 -12.41 12.22
CA SER A 207 -30.79 -12.88 13.58
C SER A 207 -32.27 -12.67 13.87
N ALA A 208 -33.07 -13.67 13.49
CA ALA A 208 -34.48 -13.76 13.84
C ALA A 208 -34.59 -13.69 15.38
N ALA A 209 -35.28 -12.67 15.85
CA ALA A 209 -35.53 -12.40 17.26
C ALA A 209 -36.16 -13.62 17.95
N LEU A 210 -35.43 -14.23 18.88
CA LEU A 210 -35.97 -15.09 19.92
C LEU A 210 -36.43 -14.19 21.10
N PRO A 211 -37.65 -14.38 21.63
CA PRO A 211 -38.18 -13.53 22.69
C PRO A 211 -37.50 -13.80 24.03
N ALA A 212 -37.18 -12.70 24.71
CA ALA A 212 -36.48 -12.64 25.99
C ALA A 212 -37.22 -13.36 27.13
N ALA A 213 -36.54 -14.29 27.78
CA ALA A 213 -36.90 -14.80 29.10
C ALA A 213 -36.19 -13.95 30.17
N LYS A 214 -37.00 -13.34 31.03
CA LYS A 214 -36.64 -12.64 32.27
C LYS A 214 -36.02 -13.63 33.25
N GLU A 215 -34.83 -13.34 33.80
CA GLU A 215 -34.41 -13.88 35.09
C GLU A 215 -33.78 -12.80 35.99
N PRO A 216 -33.92 -12.92 37.32
CA PRO A 216 -33.77 -11.83 38.27
C PRO A 216 -32.41 -11.82 38.98
N ALA A 217 -32.04 -10.63 39.44
CA ALA A 217 -30.91 -10.37 40.30
C ALA A 217 -31.06 -11.03 41.69
N PRO A 218 -29.93 -11.39 42.33
CA PRO A 218 -29.82 -11.34 43.77
C PRO A 218 -28.75 -10.33 44.23
N ALA A 219 -29.09 -9.70 45.35
CA ALA A 219 -28.30 -8.76 46.12
C ALA A 219 -27.37 -9.49 47.12
N SER A 220 -26.52 -8.67 47.77
CA SER A 220 -25.72 -8.97 48.97
C SER A 220 -24.47 -9.83 48.74
N GLU A 221 -23.32 -9.62 49.38
CA GLU A 221 -23.09 -9.15 50.74
C GLU A 221 -21.62 -8.71 50.91
N SER A 222 -21.43 -7.70 51.76
CA SER A 222 -20.17 -7.14 52.23
C SER A 222 -19.50 -7.99 53.32
N GLY A 223 -18.16 -8.15 53.28
CA GLY A 223 -17.35 -8.66 54.38
C GLY A 223 -15.85 -8.37 54.23
N PRO A 224 -15.07 -8.22 55.33
CA PRO A 224 -13.85 -7.41 55.38
C PRO A 224 -12.53 -8.19 55.53
N ASP A 225 -11.42 -7.46 55.36
CA ASP A 225 -10.05 -7.70 55.81
C ASP A 225 -9.31 -8.96 55.31
N ALA A 226 -8.56 -8.77 54.22
CA ALA A 226 -7.45 -9.65 53.82
C ALA A 226 -6.09 -8.92 53.98
N PRO A 227 -5.05 -9.59 54.51
CA PRO A 227 -3.78 -8.96 54.86
C PRO A 227 -2.97 -8.53 53.63
N CYS A 228 -2.51 -7.27 53.64
CA CYS A 228 -1.57 -6.70 52.68
C CYS A 228 -0.33 -7.58 52.54
N SER A 229 -0.28 -8.36 51.46
CA SER A 229 0.95 -9.04 51.02
C SER A 229 1.87 -8.00 50.36
N PRO A 230 3.18 -8.00 50.64
CA PRO A 230 4.11 -7.08 50.01
C PRO A 230 4.20 -7.39 48.52
N SER A 231 3.60 -6.53 47.69
CA SER A 231 3.71 -6.58 46.23
C SER A 231 5.13 -6.16 45.83
N THR A 232 6.08 -7.08 45.90
CA THR A 232 7.33 -6.94 45.16
C THR A 232 6.95 -6.89 43.69
N SER A 233 7.12 -5.73 43.06
CA SER A 233 6.88 -5.51 41.63
C SER A 233 7.92 -6.29 40.83
N ALA A 234 7.81 -7.61 40.82
CA ALA A 234 8.58 -8.46 39.92
C ALA A 234 8.28 -8.00 38.50
N SER A 235 9.33 -7.84 37.71
CA SER A 235 9.18 -7.44 36.32
C SER A 235 8.28 -8.47 35.63
N PRO A 236 7.31 -8.07 34.78
CA PRO A 236 6.49 -9.02 34.02
C PRO A 236 7.38 -10.01 33.22
N TYR A 237 8.61 -9.63 32.90
CA TYR A 237 9.62 -10.48 32.26
C TYR A 237 10.14 -11.61 33.17
N ASP A 238 10.33 -11.38 34.46
CA ASP A 238 10.79 -12.42 35.40
C ASP A 238 9.73 -13.52 35.52
N SER A 239 8.46 -13.12 35.53
CA SER A 239 7.34 -14.08 35.54
C SER A 239 7.28 -14.90 34.25
N LEU A 240 7.70 -14.33 33.11
CA LEU A 240 7.77 -15.05 31.84
C LEU A 240 8.93 -16.05 31.84
N LEU A 241 10.10 -15.66 32.36
CA LEU A 241 11.26 -16.54 32.50
C LEU A 241 10.96 -17.71 33.45
N GLN A 242 10.22 -17.47 34.53
CA GLN A 242 9.75 -18.54 35.41
C GLN A 242 8.73 -19.46 34.72
N ARG A 243 7.85 -18.89 33.88
CA ARG A 243 6.89 -19.67 33.08
C ARG A 243 7.56 -20.52 31.99
N LEU A 244 8.71 -20.11 31.47
CA LEU A 244 9.48 -20.92 30.52
C LEU A 244 9.85 -22.28 31.09
N HIS A 245 10.21 -22.34 32.37
CA HIS A 245 10.56 -23.60 33.03
C HIS A 245 9.34 -24.42 33.49
N THR A 246 8.21 -23.77 33.80
CA THR A 246 7.02 -24.45 34.35
C THR A 246 5.98 -24.85 33.30
N SER A 247 5.79 -24.05 32.25
CA SER A 247 4.85 -24.31 31.15
C SER A 247 5.41 -23.76 29.82
N PRO A 248 6.28 -24.52 29.12
CA PRO A 248 6.98 -24.04 27.94
C PRO A 248 6.03 -23.70 26.78
N ALA A 249 4.94 -24.45 26.60
CA ALA A 249 3.95 -24.19 25.55
C ALA A 249 3.23 -22.84 25.74
N ASP A 250 2.83 -22.53 26.97
CA ASP A 250 2.18 -21.25 27.27
C ASP A 250 3.18 -20.08 27.17
N ALA A 251 4.44 -20.32 27.57
CA ALA A 251 5.50 -19.34 27.44
C ALA A 251 5.79 -19.02 25.97
N LEU A 252 5.85 -20.02 25.10
CA LEU A 252 6.04 -19.85 23.65
C LEU A 252 4.90 -19.05 23.02
N HIS A 253 3.65 -19.37 23.38
CA HIS A 253 2.49 -18.59 22.94
C HIS A 253 2.54 -17.13 23.42
N THR A 254 3.12 -16.88 24.60
CA THR A 254 3.29 -15.54 25.13
C THR A 254 4.43 -14.79 24.41
N LEU A 255 5.57 -15.45 24.19
CA LEU A 255 6.75 -14.90 23.47
C LEU A 255 6.39 -14.42 22.06
N THR A 256 5.67 -15.24 21.30
CA THR A 256 5.22 -14.92 19.94
C THR A 256 4.18 -13.80 19.87
N ARG A 257 3.59 -13.40 21.01
CA ARG A 257 2.59 -12.32 21.11
C ARG A 257 3.13 -11.08 21.82
N LEU A 258 4.42 -11.03 22.14
CA LEU A 258 5.03 -9.83 22.70
C LEU A 258 4.89 -8.63 21.75
N PRO A 259 4.69 -7.41 22.27
CA PRO A 259 4.59 -6.21 21.43
C PRO A 259 5.93 -5.89 20.75
N ILE A 260 5.89 -5.03 19.73
CA ILE A 260 7.09 -4.57 19.01
C ILE A 260 7.70 -3.39 19.79
N THR A 261 8.16 -3.66 21.02
CA THR A 261 8.87 -2.70 21.86
C THR A 261 10.31 -3.15 22.06
N LEU A 262 11.19 -2.21 22.43
CA LEU A 262 12.60 -2.52 22.63
C LEU A 262 12.79 -3.58 23.72
N GLU A 263 12.09 -3.47 24.84
CA GLU A 263 12.22 -4.39 25.98
C GLU A 263 11.77 -5.82 25.61
N SER A 264 10.70 -5.92 24.82
CA SER A 264 10.19 -7.20 24.32
C SER A 264 11.17 -7.89 23.36
N LEU A 265 11.82 -7.10 22.49
CA LEU A 265 12.82 -7.60 21.54
C LEU A 265 14.13 -7.98 22.23
N GLU A 266 14.52 -7.26 23.28
CA GLU A 266 15.68 -7.62 24.13
C GLU A 266 15.46 -8.93 24.88
N LEU A 267 14.25 -9.13 25.43
CA LEU A 267 13.86 -10.40 26.02
C LEU A 267 13.92 -11.54 25.01
N LEU A 268 13.31 -11.37 23.83
CA LEU A 268 13.34 -12.38 22.76
C LEU A 268 14.77 -12.71 22.35
N ASN A 269 15.61 -11.69 22.17
CA ASN A 269 17.03 -11.87 21.85
C ASN A 269 17.78 -12.63 22.97
N THR A 270 17.44 -12.40 24.24
CA THR A 270 18.01 -13.14 25.38
C THR A 270 17.59 -14.62 25.35
N VAL A 271 16.31 -14.89 25.12
CA VAL A 271 15.77 -16.27 25.00
C VAL A 271 16.36 -17.00 23.80
N LEU A 272 16.45 -16.34 22.65
CA LEU A 272 16.94 -16.92 21.39
C LEU A 272 18.46 -17.13 21.36
N THR A 273 19.23 -16.32 22.08
CA THR A 273 20.70 -16.49 22.19
C THR A 273 21.07 -17.57 23.21
N SER A 274 20.16 -17.93 24.12
CA SER A 274 20.35 -19.00 25.11
C SER A 274 20.04 -20.37 24.49
N GLU A 275 21.08 -21.16 24.19
CA GLU A 275 20.91 -22.51 23.63
C GLU A 275 20.08 -23.42 24.53
N ASP A 276 20.29 -23.33 25.85
CA ASP A 276 19.57 -24.16 26.82
C ASP A 276 18.08 -23.82 26.85
N THR A 277 17.73 -22.52 26.76
CA THR A 277 16.32 -22.09 26.79
C THR A 277 15.55 -22.53 25.55
N CYS A 278 16.14 -22.43 24.35
CA CYS A 278 15.50 -22.93 23.13
C CYS A 278 15.35 -24.46 23.13
N ARG A 279 16.35 -25.17 23.69
CA ARG A 279 16.28 -26.63 23.87
C ARG A 279 15.18 -27.04 24.84
N GLU A 280 15.02 -26.34 25.96
CA GLU A 280 13.94 -26.57 26.94
C GLU A 280 12.55 -26.30 26.34
N LEU A 281 12.43 -25.28 25.49
CA LEU A 281 11.20 -24.97 24.76
C LEU A 281 10.84 -26.01 23.69
N GLY A 282 11.75 -26.94 23.38
CA GLY A 282 11.55 -27.94 22.33
C GLY A 282 11.30 -27.34 20.94
N THR A 283 11.73 -26.09 20.71
CA THR A 283 11.44 -25.35 19.49
C THR A 283 12.73 -24.78 18.91
N GLU A 284 12.89 -24.95 17.60
CA GLU A 284 14.00 -24.35 16.86
C GLU A 284 13.89 -22.80 16.88
N PRO A 285 15.00 -22.06 17.11
CA PRO A 285 14.98 -20.60 17.14
C PRO A 285 14.34 -19.97 15.90
N ALA A 286 14.61 -20.54 14.72
CA ALA A 286 14.03 -20.08 13.45
C ALA A 286 12.50 -20.13 13.45
N ASN A 287 11.89 -21.18 14.01
CA ASN A 287 10.42 -21.32 14.05
C ASN A 287 9.79 -20.27 14.96
N LEU A 288 10.39 -20.04 16.15
CA LEU A 288 9.94 -19.00 17.08
C LEU A 288 10.02 -17.60 16.43
N VAL A 289 11.12 -17.32 15.72
CA VAL A 289 11.32 -16.05 15.02
C VAL A 289 10.30 -15.87 13.89
N ARG A 290 10.06 -16.88 13.05
CA ARG A 290 9.04 -16.80 11.99
C ARG A 290 7.66 -16.48 12.56
N GLU A 291 7.24 -17.20 13.60
CA GLU A 291 5.92 -16.95 14.22
C GLU A 291 5.80 -15.55 14.82
N TYR A 292 6.85 -15.08 15.50
CA TYR A 292 6.89 -13.72 16.04
C TYR A 292 6.83 -12.66 14.93
N LEU A 293 7.62 -12.82 13.86
CA LEU A 293 7.66 -11.88 12.73
C LEU A 293 6.30 -11.83 12.02
N GLN A 294 5.71 -12.97 11.69
CA GLN A 294 4.40 -13.04 11.04
C GLN A 294 3.31 -12.37 11.90
N ARG A 295 3.30 -12.60 13.22
CA ARG A 295 2.35 -11.92 14.12
C ARG A 295 2.59 -10.43 14.22
N SER A 296 3.86 -10.01 14.25
CA SER A 296 4.25 -8.61 14.31
C SER A 296 3.85 -7.86 13.05
N LEU A 297 4.07 -8.45 11.86
CA LEU A 297 3.65 -7.87 10.59
C LEU A 297 2.12 -7.70 10.52
N ARG A 298 1.36 -8.73 10.92
CA ARG A 298 -0.11 -8.61 11.02
C ARG A 298 -0.57 -7.52 12.00
N ARG A 299 0.21 -7.23 13.05
CA ARG A 299 -0.12 -6.11 13.96
C ARG A 299 0.14 -4.77 13.31
N VAL A 300 1.26 -4.64 12.60
CA VAL A 300 1.59 -3.43 11.84
C VAL A 300 0.53 -3.17 10.76
N GLU A 301 0.04 -4.22 10.11
CA GLU A 301 -1.02 -4.13 9.10
C GLU A 301 -2.36 -3.71 9.70
N ARG A 302 -2.77 -4.30 10.83
CA ARG A 302 -4.02 -3.88 11.50
C ARG A 302 -3.99 -2.42 11.92
N ALA A 303 -2.83 -1.91 12.33
CA ALA A 303 -2.67 -0.49 12.66
C ALA A 303 -2.82 0.41 11.43
N ASP A 304 -2.54 -0.11 10.23
CA ASP A 304 -2.74 0.61 8.96
C ASP A 304 -4.20 0.52 8.49
N ASN A 305 -4.80 -0.68 8.57
CA ASN A 305 -6.19 -0.91 8.13
C ASN A 305 -7.22 -0.22 9.01
N ALA A 306 -6.95 -0.07 10.30
CA ALA A 306 -7.80 0.70 11.21
C ALA A 306 -7.97 2.16 10.73
N ARG A 307 -7.03 2.70 9.95
CA ARG A 307 -7.12 4.04 9.35
C ARG A 307 -8.00 4.09 8.11
N GLN A 308 -8.02 3.00 7.34
CA GLN A 308 -8.74 2.97 6.07
C GLN A 308 -10.24 2.76 6.23
N GLN A 309 -10.71 2.34 7.41
CA GLN A 309 -12.15 2.28 7.68
C GLN A 309 -12.67 3.71 7.92
N PRO A 310 -13.51 4.24 7.01
CA PRO A 310 -14.22 5.48 7.29
C PRO A 310 -15.07 5.26 8.53
N LEU A 311 -15.06 6.22 9.47
CA LEU A 311 -15.95 6.25 10.64
C LEU A 311 -17.42 6.38 10.19
N THR A 312 -17.99 5.33 9.59
CA THR A 312 -19.43 5.21 9.40
C THR A 312 -20.01 4.82 10.74
N VAL A 313 -20.37 5.83 11.54
CA VAL A 313 -21.14 5.66 12.77
C VAL A 313 -22.49 5.00 12.40
N PRO A 314 -22.79 3.78 12.88
CA PRO A 314 -24.09 3.17 12.64
C PRO A 314 -25.07 3.75 13.67
N GLY A 315 -26.04 4.56 13.22
CA GLY A 315 -27.30 4.71 13.98
C GLY A 315 -27.97 6.07 14.10
N TYR A 316 -27.47 7.16 13.53
CA TYR A 316 -28.19 8.44 13.61
C TYR A 316 -28.86 8.81 12.28
N PRO A 317 -30.20 8.95 12.23
CA PRO A 317 -30.88 9.53 11.08
C PRO A 317 -30.45 10.99 10.95
N SER A 318 -29.92 11.32 9.78
CA SER A 318 -29.39 12.64 9.43
C SER A 318 -30.45 13.73 9.63
N LEU A 319 -30.28 14.55 10.66
CA LEU A 319 -30.94 15.85 10.75
C LEU A 319 -30.17 16.86 9.88
N PRO A 320 -30.86 17.75 9.15
CA PRO A 320 -30.22 18.80 8.37
C PRO A 320 -29.73 19.90 9.31
N SER A 321 -28.52 19.76 9.82
CA SER A 321 -27.88 20.81 10.62
C SER A 321 -26.94 21.63 9.74
N GLY A 322 -27.46 22.75 9.25
CA GLY A 322 -26.63 23.82 8.76
C GLY A 322 -25.93 24.49 9.94
N SER A 323 -24.61 24.34 10.03
CA SER A 323 -23.79 25.23 10.84
C SER A 323 -22.37 25.26 10.30
N THR A 324 -21.99 26.45 9.86
CA THR A 324 -20.67 26.86 9.42
C THR A 324 -19.73 27.00 10.62
N SER A 325 -18.73 26.13 10.75
CA SER A 325 -17.55 26.38 11.57
C SER A 325 -16.34 25.70 10.95
N ALA A 326 -15.55 26.49 10.22
CA ALA A 326 -14.39 26.08 9.43
C ALA A 326 -13.07 26.19 10.24
N ALA A 327 -13.06 25.71 11.48
CA ALA A 327 -11.91 25.88 12.38
C ALA A 327 -11.35 24.58 13.00
N ASP A 328 -12.00 23.42 12.82
CA ASP A 328 -11.62 22.19 13.54
C ASP A 328 -11.01 21.08 12.64
N ASP A 329 -10.68 21.37 11.38
CA ASP A 329 -10.13 20.38 10.44
C ASP A 329 -8.59 20.18 10.53
N GLU A 330 -7.87 20.94 11.37
CA GLU A 330 -6.41 20.74 11.55
C GLU A 330 -6.04 19.65 12.57
N GLU A 331 -6.95 19.26 13.48
CA GLU A 331 -6.61 18.30 14.55
C GLU A 331 -6.58 16.83 14.05
N ASN A 332 -7.37 16.50 13.02
CA ASN A 332 -7.42 15.15 12.45
C ASN A 332 -6.15 14.75 11.66
N GLY A 333 -5.39 15.71 11.14
CA GLY A 333 -4.16 15.42 10.40
C GLY A 333 -2.98 15.05 11.31
N LEU A 334 -3.01 15.48 12.59
CA LEU A 334 -1.93 15.23 13.54
C LEU A 334 -1.94 13.78 14.04
N ASP A 335 -3.13 13.22 14.27
CA ASP A 335 -3.32 11.84 14.72
C ASP A 335 -2.90 10.83 13.63
N GLU A 336 -3.21 11.14 12.36
CA GLU A 336 -2.80 10.31 11.21
C GLU A 336 -1.27 10.27 11.03
N LEU A 337 -0.57 11.38 11.29
CA LEU A 337 0.89 11.46 11.26
C LEU A 337 1.54 10.69 12.42
N LEU A 338 0.98 10.78 13.63
CA LEU A 338 1.46 10.06 14.82
C LEU A 338 1.40 8.55 14.62
N ASP A 339 0.34 8.06 13.97
CA ASP A 339 0.18 6.64 13.72
C ASP A 339 1.14 6.12 12.64
N ARG A 340 1.36 6.88 11.55
CA ARG A 340 2.34 6.48 10.52
C ARG A 340 3.75 6.44 11.10
N GLU A 341 4.07 7.36 12.00
CA GLU A 341 5.35 7.35 12.71
C GLU A 341 5.49 6.09 13.60
N ALA A 342 4.42 5.68 14.28
CA ALA A 342 4.41 4.45 15.08
C ALA A 342 4.66 3.20 14.22
N GLN A 343 4.03 3.10 13.04
CA GLN A 343 4.29 2.02 12.07
C GLN A 343 5.75 2.02 11.60
N ILE A 344 6.28 3.18 11.22
CA ILE A 344 7.69 3.34 10.81
C ILE A 344 8.62 2.88 11.94
N ARG A 345 8.35 3.31 13.19
CA ARG A 345 9.13 2.94 14.37
C ARG A 345 9.11 1.44 14.63
N ALA A 346 7.94 0.80 14.54
CA ALA A 346 7.80 -0.64 14.69
C ALA A 346 8.60 -1.40 13.62
N MET A 347 8.53 -0.97 12.36
CA MET A 347 9.29 -1.59 11.27
C MET A 347 10.81 -1.42 11.44
N LYS A 348 11.28 -0.25 11.90
CA LYS A 348 12.70 -0.04 12.21
C LYS A 348 13.19 -1.01 13.30
N LEU A 349 12.40 -1.18 14.37
CA LEU A 349 12.71 -2.12 15.44
C LEU A 349 12.77 -3.57 14.94
N LEU A 350 11.79 -4.00 14.12
CA LEU A 350 11.79 -5.35 13.53
C LEU A 350 13.01 -5.59 12.65
N VAL A 351 13.34 -4.65 11.77
CA VAL A 351 14.52 -4.74 10.90
C VAL A 351 15.82 -4.82 11.70
N LEU A 352 15.98 -3.99 12.73
CA LEU A 352 17.14 -4.04 13.63
C LEU A 352 17.23 -5.37 14.38
N PHE A 353 16.10 -5.88 14.86
CA PHE A 353 16.02 -7.17 15.53
C PHE A 353 16.46 -8.32 14.60
N ILE A 354 15.90 -8.40 13.39
CA ILE A 354 16.26 -9.41 12.39
C ILE A 354 17.76 -9.32 12.06
N ARG A 355 18.26 -8.10 11.81
CA ARG A 355 19.68 -7.88 11.51
C ARG A 355 20.58 -8.37 12.65
N ASN A 356 20.20 -8.13 13.90
CA ASN A 356 20.93 -8.60 15.07
C ASN A 356 20.92 -10.13 15.19
N LEU A 357 19.79 -10.79 14.96
CA LEU A 357 19.70 -12.26 14.98
C LEU A 357 20.60 -12.91 13.91
N ILE A 358 20.57 -12.38 12.68
CA ILE A 358 21.42 -12.86 11.58
C ILE A 358 22.90 -12.64 11.89
N ARG A 359 23.26 -11.44 12.38
CA ARG A 359 24.66 -11.10 12.70
C ARG A 359 25.24 -11.99 13.81
N LYS A 360 24.41 -12.41 14.77
CA LYS A 360 24.80 -13.33 15.84
C LYS A 360 24.78 -14.80 15.42
N GLY A 361 24.32 -15.11 14.21
CA GLY A 361 24.18 -16.50 13.75
C GLY A 361 23.07 -17.27 14.46
N VAL A 362 22.12 -16.59 15.10
CA VAL A 362 20.98 -17.23 15.80
C VAL A 362 19.97 -17.77 14.81
N VAL A 363 19.78 -17.07 13.69
CA VAL A 363 18.94 -17.48 12.56
C VAL A 363 19.63 -17.11 11.26
N GLY A 364 19.68 -18.04 10.31
CA GLY A 364 20.21 -17.79 8.97
C GLY A 364 19.23 -16.98 8.10
N PRO A 365 19.71 -16.11 7.19
CA PRO A 365 18.84 -15.34 6.30
C PRO A 365 17.98 -16.23 5.38
N ALA A 366 18.45 -17.45 5.07
CA ALA A 366 17.69 -18.43 4.31
C ALA A 366 16.51 -19.03 5.11
N GLU A 367 16.64 -19.13 6.43
CA GLU A 367 15.62 -19.74 7.29
C GLU A 367 14.40 -18.85 7.48
N ILE A 368 14.57 -17.53 7.37
CA ILE A 368 13.49 -16.51 7.46
C ILE A 368 13.34 -15.72 6.15
N PHE A 369 13.67 -16.36 5.02
CA PHE A 369 13.71 -15.71 3.72
C PHE A 369 12.37 -15.11 3.31
N PHE A 370 11.26 -15.80 3.60
CA PHE A 370 9.92 -15.33 3.22
C PHE A 370 9.51 -14.11 4.03
N GLU A 371 9.78 -14.08 5.33
CA GLU A 371 9.52 -12.93 6.20
C GLU A 371 10.36 -11.73 5.79
N ILE A 372 11.65 -11.92 5.49
CA ILE A 372 12.52 -10.86 4.96
C ILE A 372 11.96 -10.31 3.65
N ARG A 373 11.57 -11.19 2.73
CA ARG A 373 11.02 -10.79 1.42
C ARG A 373 9.72 -10.02 1.58
N GLU A 374 8.82 -10.48 2.44
CA GLU A 374 7.55 -9.81 2.74
C GLU A 374 7.79 -8.39 3.26
N ILE A 375 8.70 -8.23 4.24
CA ILE A 375 9.11 -6.92 4.76
C ILE A 375 9.65 -6.03 3.63
N CYS A 376 10.56 -6.56 2.82
CA CYS A 376 11.24 -5.81 1.77
C CYS A 376 10.31 -5.40 0.61
N VAL A 377 9.22 -6.12 0.38
CA VAL A 377 8.24 -5.80 -0.68
C VAL A 377 7.18 -4.85 -0.13
N ARG A 378 6.53 -5.21 0.98
CA ARG A 378 5.39 -4.43 1.53
C ARG A 378 5.82 -3.07 2.08
N TYR A 379 6.99 -3.01 2.71
CA TYR A 379 7.46 -1.82 3.40
C TYR A 379 8.66 -1.14 2.71
N ILE A 380 8.81 -1.36 1.39
CA ILE A 380 9.93 -0.82 0.60
C ILE A 380 10.01 0.71 0.61
N TRP A 381 8.91 1.39 0.90
CA TRP A 381 8.84 2.85 1.01
C TRP A 381 9.58 3.39 2.24
N ILE A 382 9.83 2.56 3.27
CA ILE A 382 10.62 2.92 4.45
C ILE A 382 12.11 2.83 4.11
N ARG A 383 12.88 3.89 4.39
CA ARG A 383 14.31 3.97 4.06
C ARG A 383 15.12 2.82 4.69
N GLU A 384 14.90 2.56 5.97
CA GLU A 384 15.62 1.54 6.73
C GLU A 384 15.36 0.12 6.21
N VAL A 385 14.18 -0.13 5.61
CA VAL A 385 13.87 -1.41 4.95
C VAL A 385 14.69 -1.58 3.67
N ARG A 386 14.91 -0.50 2.90
CA ARG A 386 15.76 -0.55 1.70
C ARG A 386 17.23 -0.79 2.05
N GLU A 387 17.73 -0.10 3.07
CA GLU A 387 19.08 -0.31 3.58
C GLU A 387 19.28 -1.75 4.09
N PHE A 388 18.28 -2.28 4.80
CA PHE A 388 18.29 -3.68 5.24
C PHE A 388 18.28 -4.66 4.07
N ARG A 389 17.46 -4.42 3.05
CA ARG A 389 17.43 -5.24 1.84
C ARG A 389 18.80 -5.29 1.17
N ALA A 390 19.43 -4.13 0.94
CA ALA A 390 20.77 -4.05 0.38
C ALA A 390 21.78 -4.83 1.23
N TRP A 391 21.72 -4.68 2.55
CA TRP A 391 22.58 -5.41 3.47
C TRP A 391 22.39 -6.95 3.42
N VAL A 392 21.17 -7.45 3.28
CA VAL A 392 20.90 -8.90 3.12
C VAL A 392 21.40 -9.41 1.77
N GLU A 393 21.22 -8.63 0.70
CA GLU A 393 21.66 -8.97 -0.67
C GLU A 393 23.20 -8.98 -0.76
N GLU A 394 23.88 -7.95 -0.23
CA GLU A 394 25.35 -7.86 -0.17
C GLU A 394 25.97 -8.94 0.75
N GLY A 395 25.30 -9.25 1.86
CA GLY A 395 25.78 -10.24 2.83
C GLY A 395 25.81 -11.68 2.34
N ARG A 396 25.07 -12.01 1.26
CA ARG A 396 25.14 -13.34 0.62
C ARG A 396 26.49 -13.60 -0.04
N ASP A 397 27.18 -12.55 -0.49
CA ASP A 397 28.42 -12.69 -1.24
C ASP A 397 29.64 -12.86 -0.32
N ALA A 398 29.55 -12.43 0.94
CA ALA A 398 30.67 -12.49 1.89
C ALA A 398 30.78 -13.82 2.67
N GLY A 399 29.75 -14.68 2.62
CA GLY A 399 29.63 -15.88 3.46
C GLY A 399 30.09 -17.20 2.82
N SER A 400 30.40 -17.24 1.52
CA SER A 400 30.71 -18.49 0.80
C SER A 400 32.21 -18.80 0.65
N GLU A 401 33.10 -18.07 1.33
CA GLU A 401 34.56 -18.26 1.25
C GLU A 401 35.19 -18.91 2.50
N LYS A 402 34.46 -19.79 3.23
CA LYS A 402 35.08 -20.59 4.30
C LYS A 402 34.88 -22.08 4.12
#